data_AF-A0A4V2F7R1-F1
#
_entry.id   AF-A0A4V2F7R1-F1
#
_cell.length_a   1.000
_cell.length_b   1.000
_cell.length_c   1.000
_cell.angle_alpha   90.00
_cell.angle_beta   90.00
_cell.angle_gamma   90.00
#
_symmetry.space_group_name_H-M   'P 1'
#
loop_
_entity.id
_entity.type
_entity.pdbx_description
1 polymer ?
#
loop_
_entity_poly.entity_id
_entity_poly.type
_entity_poly.pdbx_seq_one_letter_code
_entity_poly.pdbx_strand_id
1 'polypeptide(L)'
;MKRIKLVVSYDGTNYCGWQMQPRGVSVEAVLNEKLSGLLREEIAVIGASRTDSGVHALGNIAVFDTETRIPADKICMALNQRLPEDIVIQSSCEVPLPWHPRKCNTRKTYEYKILNRKIPLPCLRRYAYFYYMPLNAEHMAEAAGHLVGEHDFSSFCSSRSQAEDTVREIYSLDVSQEGEVITIRICGNGFLYNMVRIIVGTLLRVGTGMYPPGHMKEILEARNRQAAGPKAPPEGLTLVSIEEETGLEPVVQRKNGRWDYKLVQKEIAPKGHAYLLLRSCGEEDYDRTVLRLTKQCVRNGARQVHLADFTGRVFDGRKFDYFTYRHEGGMWLLSRPVPDRREATGELEPLLLTRETGKLYLDVYNRSFREVPVGATYGQEDIERLLEAPESEAFLLRAGGETVGFSEWLHEDGRLELEGVGILPEFRGKGYGKEALQLFFQGAAERNYREVALVCAEHNRIAWKLYESLGFQKEKLLSEWYVTEDEKKNQQENFEKND
;
A
#
# COMPACT_ATOMS: atom_id res chain seq x y z
N MET A 1 12.12 0.36 31.51
CA MET A 1 11.78 1.22 30.37
C MET A 1 10.40 0.90 29.81
N LYS A 2 9.61 1.94 29.55
CA LYS A 2 8.32 1.87 28.84
C LYS A 2 8.32 2.87 27.69
N ARG A 3 7.60 2.56 26.60
CA ARG A 3 7.30 3.53 25.54
C ARG A 3 5.86 4.00 25.67
N ILE A 4 5.69 5.31 25.78
CA ILE A 4 4.39 5.95 26.00
C ILE A 4 3.97 6.67 24.73
N LYS A 5 2.78 6.35 24.21
CA LYS A 5 2.09 7.08 23.14
C LYS A 5 1.21 8.16 23.75
N LEU A 6 1.27 9.36 23.17
CA LEU A 6 0.42 10.51 23.48
C LEU A 6 -0.41 10.86 22.25
N VAL A 7 -1.69 11.19 22.47
CA VAL A 7 -2.51 11.93 21.50
C VAL A 7 -2.54 13.40 21.92
N VAL A 8 -2.07 14.29 21.05
CA VAL A 8 -1.79 15.69 21.35
C VAL A 8 -2.66 16.59 20.48
N SER A 9 -3.43 17.46 21.13
CA SER A 9 -4.18 18.56 20.50
C SER A 9 -3.48 19.88 20.81
N TYR A 10 -3.44 20.82 19.86
CA TYR A 10 -2.88 22.15 20.08
C TYR A 10 -3.42 23.22 19.13
N ASP A 11 -3.49 24.44 19.63
CA ASP A 11 -3.64 25.65 18.82
C ASP A 11 -2.24 26.09 18.34
N GLY A 12 -1.96 25.94 17.05
CA GLY A 12 -0.67 26.25 16.45
C GLY A 12 -0.31 27.73 16.38
N THR A 13 -1.21 28.66 16.73
CA THR A 13 -1.05 30.11 16.50
C THR A 13 0.25 30.67 17.11
N ASN A 14 0.62 30.22 18.31
CA ASN A 14 1.76 30.76 19.07
C ASN A 14 3.07 30.01 18.82
N TYR A 15 3.08 29.02 17.91
CA TYR A 15 4.18 28.09 17.76
C TYR A 15 4.79 28.15 16.35
N CYS A 16 6.11 27.98 16.28
CA CYS A 16 6.86 27.85 15.03
C CYS A 16 6.73 26.44 14.40
N GLY A 17 5.58 25.79 14.62
CA GLY A 17 5.24 24.45 14.18
C GLY A 17 5.50 23.39 15.24
N TRP A 18 5.41 22.13 14.81
CA TRP A 18 5.64 20.98 15.68
C TRP A 18 7.11 20.87 16.11
N GLN A 19 8.01 20.83 15.12
CA GLN A 19 9.41 20.45 15.33
C GLN A 19 10.22 21.59 15.96
N MET A 20 11.09 21.24 16.91
CA MET A 20 12.12 22.11 17.47
C MET A 20 12.97 22.74 16.37
N GLN A 21 13.10 24.06 16.45
CA GLN A 21 13.88 24.87 15.53
C GLN A 21 14.62 25.96 16.34
N PRO A 22 15.77 26.46 15.87
CA PRO A 22 16.49 27.52 16.58
C PRO A 22 15.71 28.83 16.76
N ARG A 23 14.64 29.03 15.96
CA ARG A 23 13.86 30.26 15.93
C ARG A 23 12.46 29.98 16.47
N GLY A 24 12.22 30.41 17.71
CA GLY A 24 10.89 30.41 18.34
C GLY A 24 10.52 29.13 19.08
N VAL A 25 9.38 29.19 19.77
CA VAL A 25 8.85 28.07 20.57
C VAL A 25 8.11 27.10 19.66
N SER A 26 8.32 25.79 19.85
CA SER A 26 7.66 24.71 19.11
C SER A 26 6.88 23.82 20.07
N VAL A 27 5.90 23.07 19.56
CA VAL A 27 5.12 22.13 20.38
C VAL A 27 6.02 21.04 20.97
N GLU A 28 6.97 20.51 20.18
CA GLU A 28 7.95 19.52 20.64
C GLU A 28 8.81 20.05 21.80
N ALA A 29 9.28 21.31 21.72
CA ALA A 29 10.07 21.91 22.80
C ALA A 29 9.29 22.00 24.11
N VAL A 30 8.03 22.44 24.06
CA VAL A 30 7.16 22.55 25.24
C VAL A 30 6.90 21.16 25.83
N LEU A 31 6.58 20.17 24.99
CA LEU A 31 6.37 18.80 25.46
C LEU A 31 7.62 18.24 26.14
N ASN A 32 8.81 18.37 25.53
CA ASN A 32 10.06 17.90 26.09
C ASN A 32 10.35 18.55 27.46
N GLU A 33 10.18 19.88 27.56
CA GLU A 33 10.38 20.61 28.82
C GLU A 33 9.43 20.12 29.92
N LYS A 34 8.12 20.04 29.63
CA LYS A 34 7.11 19.67 30.63
C LYS A 34 7.18 18.21 31.03
N LEU A 35 7.46 17.31 30.08
CA LEU A 35 7.70 15.89 30.36
C LEU A 35 8.95 15.71 31.22
N SER A 36 10.06 16.35 30.85
CA SER A 36 11.30 16.24 31.63
C SER A 36 11.13 16.76 33.05
N GLY A 37 10.42 17.87 33.22
CA GLY A 37 10.10 18.42 34.54
C GLY A 37 9.11 17.58 35.36
N LEU A 38 8.18 16.86 34.70
CA LEU A 38 7.24 15.96 35.37
C LEU A 38 7.93 14.67 35.84
N LEU A 39 8.74 14.07 34.96
CA LEU A 39 9.32 12.74 35.15
C LEU A 39 10.70 12.78 35.82
N ARG A 40 11.36 13.95 35.85
CA ARG A 40 12.74 14.13 36.33
C ARG A 40 13.74 13.28 35.54
N GLU A 41 13.47 13.13 34.25
CA GLU A 41 14.26 12.40 33.26
C GLU A 41 14.48 13.35 32.07
N GLU A 42 15.55 13.17 31.29
CA GLU A 42 15.69 13.90 30.03
C GLU A 42 14.81 13.24 28.98
N ILE A 43 13.71 13.91 28.59
CA ILE A 43 12.72 13.36 27.67
C ILE A 43 12.79 14.05 26.32
N ALA A 44 12.90 13.26 25.25
CA ALA A 44 12.76 13.69 23.87
C ALA A 44 11.60 12.94 23.22
N VAL A 45 10.56 13.67 22.79
CA VAL A 45 9.43 13.08 22.08
C VAL A 45 9.73 12.88 20.59
N ILE A 46 9.14 11.85 20.00
CA ILE A 46 9.13 11.59 18.57
C ILE A 46 7.71 11.79 18.04
N GLY A 47 7.52 12.79 17.19
CA GLY A 47 6.21 13.09 16.57
C GLY A 47 5.89 12.25 15.33
N ALA A 48 4.60 11.95 15.14
CA ALA A 48 4.06 11.25 13.98
C ALA A 48 3.90 12.14 12.75
N SER A 49 3.58 13.41 12.97
CA SER A 49 3.39 14.40 11.92
C SER A 49 4.02 15.72 12.31
N ARG A 50 4.75 16.32 11.36
CA ARG A 50 5.23 17.69 11.47
C ARG A 50 4.12 18.60 10.96
N THR A 51 3.66 19.55 11.77
CA THR A 51 2.81 20.64 11.32
C THR A 51 3.63 21.92 11.16
N ASP A 52 3.26 22.75 10.17
CA ASP A 52 3.91 24.04 9.95
C ASP A 52 3.60 25.03 11.08
N SER A 53 4.37 26.12 11.14
CA SER A 53 4.04 27.28 11.97
C SER A 53 2.61 27.77 11.71
N GLY A 54 1.84 27.96 12.78
CA GLY A 54 0.44 28.39 12.74
C GLY A 54 -0.60 27.28 12.46
N VAL A 55 -0.18 26.04 12.17
CA VAL A 55 -1.12 24.94 11.88
C VAL A 55 -1.55 24.23 13.17
N HIS A 56 -2.85 23.98 13.32
CA HIS A 56 -3.43 23.35 14.51
C HIS A 56 -3.44 21.82 14.41
N ALA A 57 -3.67 21.14 15.53
CA ALA A 57 -3.98 19.72 15.54
C ALA A 57 -5.03 19.40 16.61
N LEU A 58 -5.91 18.45 16.32
CA LEU A 58 -6.84 17.84 17.29
C LEU A 58 -6.36 16.47 17.76
N GLY A 59 -5.50 15.81 16.98
CA GLY A 59 -5.04 14.45 17.25
C GLY A 59 -3.71 14.12 16.60
N ASN A 60 -2.66 14.92 16.84
CA ASN A 60 -1.30 14.51 16.51
C ASN A 60 -0.83 13.40 17.46
N ILE A 61 0.15 12.61 17.06
CA ILE A 61 0.68 11.52 17.89
C ILE A 61 2.14 11.80 18.21
N ALA A 62 2.53 11.55 19.46
CA ALA A 62 3.92 11.55 19.89
C ALA A 62 4.23 10.33 20.73
N VAL A 63 5.50 9.90 20.73
CA VAL A 63 5.99 8.88 21.67
C VAL A 63 7.25 9.32 22.39
N PHE A 64 7.46 8.79 23.58
CA PHE A 64 8.71 8.92 24.32
C PHE A 64 8.95 7.69 25.18
N ASP A 65 10.20 7.49 25.60
CA ASP A 65 10.60 6.41 26.48
C ASP A 65 10.86 6.95 27.89
N THR A 66 10.54 6.16 28.93
CA THR A 66 10.70 6.58 30.33
C THR A 66 10.84 5.38 31.28
N GLU A 67 11.45 5.62 32.46
CA GLU A 67 11.54 4.67 33.58
C GLU A 67 10.48 4.92 34.66
N THR A 68 9.56 5.85 34.42
CA THR A 68 8.55 6.24 35.42
C THR A 68 7.67 5.08 35.89
N ARG A 69 7.27 5.16 37.16
CA ARG A 69 6.26 4.27 37.76
C ARG A 69 4.83 4.76 37.53
N ILE A 70 4.66 5.97 36.99
CA ILE A 70 3.33 6.50 36.67
C ILE A 70 2.68 5.57 35.64
N PRO A 71 1.44 5.09 35.88
CA PRO A 71 0.72 4.31 34.88
C PRO A 71 0.54 5.10 33.57
N ALA A 72 0.69 4.43 32.44
CA ALA A 72 0.74 5.09 31.13
C ALA A 72 -0.53 5.92 30.83
N ASP A 73 -1.71 5.47 31.28
CA ASP A 73 -3.00 6.16 31.14
C ASP A 73 -3.13 7.41 32.03
N LYS A 74 -2.29 7.55 33.06
CA LYS A 74 -2.30 8.69 33.98
C LYS A 74 -1.35 9.81 33.58
N ILE A 75 -0.45 9.54 32.63
CA ILE A 75 0.52 10.54 32.15
C ILE A 75 -0.20 11.73 31.51
N CYS A 76 -1.27 11.53 30.73
CA CYS A 76 -2.03 12.64 30.14
C CYS A 76 -2.61 13.57 31.21
N MET A 77 -3.16 13.02 32.30
CA MET A 77 -3.76 13.81 33.40
C MET A 77 -2.68 14.63 34.12
N ALA A 78 -1.54 14.02 34.43
CA ALA A 78 -0.45 14.69 35.14
C ALA A 78 0.24 15.76 34.27
N LEU A 79 0.42 15.47 32.97
CA LEU A 79 1.08 16.39 32.04
C LEU A 79 0.21 17.61 31.73
N ASN A 80 -1.11 17.44 31.56
CA ASN A 80 -2.04 18.54 31.29
C ASN A 80 -2.09 19.61 32.40
N GLN A 81 -1.76 19.28 33.65
CA GLN A 81 -1.66 20.27 34.73
C GLN A 81 -0.45 21.22 34.58
N ARG A 82 0.49 20.90 33.69
CA ARG A 82 1.77 21.62 33.51
C ARG A 82 1.88 22.27 32.14
N LEU A 83 1.05 21.86 31.19
CA LEU A 83 1.03 22.39 29.84
C LEU A 83 0.28 23.75 29.79
N PRO A 84 0.63 24.61 28.82
CA PRO A 84 -0.17 25.81 28.56
C PRO A 84 -1.55 25.43 27.99
N GLU A 85 -2.51 26.36 28.02
CA GLU A 85 -3.90 26.13 27.59
C GLU A 85 -4.04 25.74 26.10
N ASP A 86 -3.04 26.09 25.28
CA ASP A 86 -3.01 25.84 23.85
C ASP A 86 -2.33 24.52 23.46
N ILE A 87 -1.93 23.68 24.43
CA ILE A 87 -1.48 22.28 24.21
C ILE A 87 -2.15 21.36 25.22
N VAL A 88 -2.92 20.38 24.74
CA VAL A 88 -3.67 19.44 25.59
C VAL A 88 -3.49 18.01 25.12
N ILE A 89 -3.05 17.13 26.02
CA ILE A 89 -2.98 15.69 25.80
C ILE A 89 -4.37 15.08 25.95
N GLN A 90 -4.87 14.49 24.87
CA GLN A 90 -6.19 13.87 24.81
C GLN A 90 -6.19 12.48 25.46
N SER A 91 -5.11 11.72 25.26
CA SER A 91 -4.95 10.39 25.86
C SER A 91 -3.48 9.97 25.89
N SER A 92 -3.17 8.99 26.73
CA SER A 92 -1.86 8.35 26.77
C SER A 92 -1.98 6.84 27.02
N CYS A 93 -1.11 6.05 26.42
CA CYS A 93 -1.08 4.59 26.62
C CYS A 93 0.33 4.03 26.43
N GLU A 94 0.60 2.84 26.97
CA GLU A 94 1.84 2.11 26.73
C GLU A 94 1.76 1.42 25.36
N VAL A 95 2.87 1.44 24.61
CA VAL A 95 3.02 0.75 23.33
C VAL A 95 4.32 -0.09 23.33
N PRO A 96 4.46 -1.10 22.45
CA PRO A 96 5.69 -1.87 22.37
C PRO A 96 6.92 -0.97 22.15
N LEU A 97 8.06 -1.30 22.78
CA LEU A 97 9.30 -0.53 22.64
C LEU A 97 9.76 -0.34 21.18
N PRO A 98 9.56 -1.28 20.23
CA PRO A 98 9.91 -1.05 18.82
C PRO A 98 8.92 -0.15 18.06
N TRP A 99 7.74 0.12 18.61
CA TRP A 99 6.68 0.87 17.92
C TRP A 99 7.14 2.30 17.65
N HIS A 100 6.96 2.77 16.41
CA HIS A 100 7.42 4.09 15.99
C HIS A 100 6.35 4.75 15.10
N PRO A 101 5.86 5.95 15.44
CA PRO A 101 4.67 6.52 14.81
C PRO A 101 4.82 6.84 13.32
N ARG A 102 6.05 7.02 12.85
CA ARG A 102 6.36 7.25 11.42
C ARG A 102 6.67 5.98 10.61
N LYS A 103 6.70 4.81 11.26
CA LYS A 103 7.00 3.51 10.62
C LYS A 103 5.80 2.58 10.57
N CYS A 104 4.63 3.05 11.00
CA CYS A 104 3.37 2.34 10.92
C CYS A 104 2.58 2.83 9.70
N ASN A 105 1.71 1.97 9.15
CA ASN A 105 0.73 2.41 8.17
C ASN A 105 -0.35 3.21 8.90
N THR A 106 -0.57 4.45 8.45
CA THR A 106 -1.49 5.38 9.10
C THR A 106 -2.32 6.12 8.08
N ARG A 107 -3.56 6.42 8.44
CA ARG A 107 -4.42 7.37 7.75
C ARG A 107 -4.30 8.71 8.44
N LYS A 108 -4.01 9.76 7.68
CA LYS A 108 -3.93 11.13 8.19
C LYS A 108 -5.07 11.94 7.60
N THR A 109 -5.84 12.57 8.47
CA THR A 109 -6.94 13.45 8.06
C THR A 109 -6.62 14.89 8.42
N TYR A 110 -6.62 15.75 7.42
CA TYR A 110 -6.57 17.21 7.61
C TYR A 110 -7.89 17.84 7.22
N GLU A 111 -8.17 18.97 7.85
CA GLU A 111 -9.31 19.82 7.53
C GLU A 111 -8.81 21.25 7.34
N TYR A 112 -9.27 21.90 6.27
CA TYR A 112 -9.01 23.30 6.01
C TYR A 112 -10.32 24.07 5.94
N LYS A 113 -10.46 25.14 6.74
CA LYS A 113 -11.64 26.00 6.74
C LYS A 113 -11.36 27.33 6.08
N ILE A 114 -12.28 27.75 5.22
CA ILE A 114 -12.28 29.06 4.57
C ILE A 114 -13.56 29.78 4.96
N LEU A 115 -13.43 30.95 5.59
CA LEU A 115 -14.55 31.86 5.82
C LEU A 115 -14.73 32.72 4.56
N ASN A 116 -15.68 32.34 3.70
CA ASN A 116 -15.93 32.98 2.42
C ASN A 116 -17.05 34.04 2.50
N ARG A 117 -16.68 35.28 2.81
CA ARG A 117 -17.63 36.41 2.96
C ARG A 117 -16.90 37.74 2.84
N LYS A 118 -17.63 38.86 2.77
CA LYS A 118 -17.01 40.20 2.57
C LYS A 118 -16.24 40.76 3.76
N ILE A 119 -16.61 40.41 4.99
CA ILE A 119 -16.07 41.02 6.22
C ILE A 119 -15.65 39.89 7.19
N PRO A 120 -14.46 39.94 7.80
CA PRO A 120 -13.98 38.87 8.67
C PRO A 120 -14.77 38.77 9.98
N LEU A 121 -14.77 37.57 10.57
CA LEU A 121 -15.33 37.33 11.91
C LEU A 121 -14.21 37.16 12.94
N PRO A 122 -14.16 37.98 14.02
CA PRO A 122 -13.14 37.86 15.05
C PRO A 122 -13.06 36.46 15.68
N CYS A 123 -14.19 35.78 15.88
CA CYS A 123 -14.24 34.44 16.49
C CYS A 123 -13.63 33.33 15.60
N LEU A 124 -13.52 33.53 14.29
CA LEU A 124 -12.97 32.53 13.35
C LEU A 124 -11.55 32.84 12.91
N ARG A 125 -10.99 34.00 13.30
CA ARG A 125 -9.69 34.52 12.83
C ARG A 125 -8.50 33.57 13.01
N ARG A 126 -8.60 32.59 13.92
CA ARG A 126 -7.55 31.61 14.20
C ARG A 126 -7.79 30.25 13.57
N TYR A 127 -9.03 29.91 13.21
CA TYR A 127 -9.40 28.54 12.82
C TYR A 127 -10.04 28.46 11.43
N ALA A 128 -10.07 29.58 10.71
CA ALA A 128 -10.50 29.66 9.33
C ALA A 128 -9.74 30.76 8.60
N TYR A 129 -9.35 30.48 7.36
CA TYR A 129 -8.79 31.49 6.48
C TYR A 129 -9.89 32.39 5.91
N PHE A 130 -9.82 33.69 6.17
CA PHE A 130 -10.75 34.65 5.61
C PHE A 130 -10.47 34.90 4.12
N TYR A 131 -11.51 34.77 3.28
CA TYR A 131 -11.41 35.01 1.85
C TYR A 131 -12.61 35.80 1.32
N TYR A 132 -12.37 37.01 0.81
CA TYR A 132 -13.42 37.99 0.49
C TYR A 132 -14.03 37.87 -0.92
N MET A 133 -13.33 37.20 -1.83
CA MET A 133 -13.80 36.95 -3.19
C MET A 133 -14.73 35.74 -3.19
N PRO A 134 -15.89 35.79 -3.87
CA PRO A 134 -16.77 34.63 -3.97
C PRO A 134 -16.03 33.40 -4.50
N LEU A 135 -16.27 32.24 -3.89
CA LEU A 135 -15.72 30.97 -4.32
C LEU A 135 -16.85 30.05 -4.80
N ASN A 136 -16.63 29.37 -5.92
CA ASN A 136 -17.48 28.29 -6.39
C ASN A 136 -17.01 26.97 -5.76
N ALA A 137 -17.71 26.51 -4.72
CA ALA A 137 -17.38 25.27 -4.01
C ALA A 137 -17.57 24.01 -4.88
N GLU A 138 -18.51 24.01 -5.82
CA GLU A 138 -18.76 22.89 -6.73
C GLU A 138 -17.57 22.68 -7.69
N HIS A 139 -17.06 23.76 -8.28
CA HIS A 139 -15.85 23.70 -9.12
C HIS A 139 -14.63 23.25 -8.32
N MET A 140 -14.52 23.67 -7.06
CA MET A 140 -13.45 23.20 -6.16
C MET A 140 -13.59 21.70 -5.88
N ALA A 141 -14.81 21.20 -5.67
CA ALA A 141 -15.08 19.78 -5.45
C ALA A 141 -14.75 18.95 -6.70
N GLU A 142 -15.11 19.43 -7.90
CA GLU A 142 -14.76 18.78 -9.16
C GLU A 142 -13.23 18.67 -9.34
N ALA A 143 -12.51 19.77 -9.12
CA ALA A 143 -11.05 19.78 -9.18
C ALA A 143 -10.40 18.84 -8.16
N ALA A 144 -10.93 18.82 -6.93
CA ALA A 144 -10.49 17.93 -5.86
C ALA A 144 -10.59 16.45 -6.25
N GLY A 145 -11.65 16.06 -6.99
CA GLY A 145 -11.85 14.70 -7.47
C GLY A 145 -10.69 14.15 -8.30
N HIS A 146 -9.96 15.01 -9.03
CA HIS A 146 -8.79 14.61 -9.81
C HIS A 146 -7.58 14.20 -8.96
N LEU A 147 -7.54 14.55 -7.68
CA LEU A 147 -6.42 14.25 -6.80
C LEU A 147 -6.61 12.96 -6.00
N VAL A 148 -7.80 12.36 -6.00
CA VAL A 148 -8.07 11.09 -5.31
C VAL A 148 -7.33 9.95 -6.00
N GLY A 149 -6.75 9.04 -5.21
CA GLY A 149 -5.92 7.92 -5.68
C GLY A 149 -4.42 8.13 -5.48
N GLU A 150 -3.63 7.25 -6.09
CA GLU A 150 -2.17 7.25 -5.98
C GLU A 150 -1.51 8.03 -7.13
N HIS A 151 -0.78 9.09 -6.79
CA HIS A 151 -0.15 9.99 -7.75
C HIS A 151 1.21 10.52 -7.25
N ASP A 152 2.04 11.01 -8.18
CA ASP A 152 3.20 11.82 -7.83
C ASP A 152 2.76 13.26 -7.51
N PHE A 153 2.83 13.65 -6.24
CA PHE A 153 2.42 14.98 -5.77
C PHE A 153 3.56 16.01 -5.74
N SER A 154 4.60 15.84 -6.54
CA SER A 154 5.72 16.79 -6.69
C SER A 154 5.27 18.23 -6.99
N SER A 155 4.23 18.42 -7.82
CA SER A 155 3.64 19.74 -8.07
C SER A 155 3.09 20.40 -6.80
N PHE A 156 2.72 19.61 -5.81
CA PHE A 156 2.21 20.06 -4.52
C PHE A 156 3.27 19.96 -3.42
N CYS A 157 4.55 19.89 -3.76
CA CYS A 157 5.64 19.77 -2.80
C CYS A 157 6.52 21.02 -2.82
N SER A 158 6.86 21.57 -1.66
CA SER A 158 7.84 22.67 -1.60
C SER A 158 9.26 22.15 -1.80
N SER A 159 10.11 22.93 -2.49
CA SER A 159 11.49 22.56 -2.87
C SER A 159 12.42 22.21 -1.71
N ARG A 160 12.10 22.61 -0.47
CA ARG A 160 12.86 22.27 0.74
C ARG A 160 12.49 20.90 1.34
N SER A 161 11.75 20.08 0.61
CA SER A 161 11.33 18.76 1.07
C SER A 161 12.54 17.82 1.19
N GLN A 162 12.62 17.10 2.30
CA GLN A 162 13.55 15.98 2.50
C GLN A 162 12.88 14.62 2.20
N ALA A 163 11.72 14.63 1.55
CA ALA A 163 11.02 13.40 1.24
C ALA A 163 11.81 12.61 0.19
N GLU A 164 12.16 11.36 0.52
CA GLU A 164 12.77 10.40 -0.42
C GLU A 164 11.83 10.05 -1.58
N ASP A 165 10.52 10.25 -1.38
CA ASP A 165 9.49 9.96 -2.36
C ASP A 165 8.32 10.95 -2.29
N THR A 166 7.82 11.33 -3.46
CA THR A 166 6.69 12.25 -3.68
C THR A 166 5.38 11.54 -4.05
N VAL A 167 5.36 10.21 -4.17
CA VAL A 167 4.13 9.48 -4.44
C VAL A 167 3.32 9.33 -3.16
N ARG A 168 2.06 9.77 -3.18
CA ARG A 168 1.13 9.60 -2.05
C ARG A 168 -0.18 9.06 -2.57
N GLU A 169 -0.97 8.53 -1.65
CA GLU A 169 -2.34 8.13 -1.93
C GLU A 169 -3.29 8.99 -1.11
N ILE A 170 -4.18 9.69 -1.81
CA ILE A 170 -5.32 10.38 -1.21
C ILE A 170 -6.50 9.42 -1.28
N TYR A 171 -7.01 9.04 -0.11
CA TYR A 171 -8.18 8.17 0.01
C TYR A 171 -9.49 8.94 -0.22
N SER A 172 -9.56 10.19 0.28
CA SER A 172 -10.68 11.10 0.02
C SER A 172 -10.22 12.56 0.06
N LEU A 173 -10.88 13.40 -0.74
CA LEU A 173 -10.72 14.85 -0.74
C LEU A 173 -12.08 15.49 -1.01
N ASP A 174 -12.73 15.92 0.05
CA ASP A 174 -14.10 16.44 0.03
C ASP A 174 -14.09 17.96 0.19
N VAL A 175 -14.90 18.65 -0.61
CA VAL A 175 -15.13 20.10 -0.48
C VAL A 175 -16.62 20.30 -0.23
N SER A 176 -16.98 20.88 0.91
CA SER A 176 -18.36 21.20 1.27
C SER A 176 -18.50 22.65 1.70
N GLN A 177 -19.70 23.20 1.55
CA GLN A 177 -20.02 24.55 1.99
C GLN A 177 -21.21 24.54 2.93
N GLU A 178 -21.03 25.09 4.13
CA GLU A 178 -22.06 25.29 5.13
C GLU A 178 -22.17 26.79 5.44
N GLY A 179 -23.22 27.43 4.91
CA GLY A 179 -23.38 28.87 4.98
C GLY A 179 -22.20 29.61 4.32
N GLU A 180 -21.47 30.41 5.12
CA GLU A 180 -20.31 31.18 4.67
C GLU A 180 -18.97 30.44 4.87
N VAL A 181 -18.98 29.19 5.34
CA VAL A 181 -17.74 28.41 5.58
C VAL A 181 -17.62 27.29 4.56
N ILE A 182 -16.51 27.28 3.83
CA ILE A 182 -16.10 26.16 2.97
C ILE A 182 -15.11 25.31 3.74
N THR A 183 -15.38 24.01 3.82
CA THR A 183 -14.53 23.02 4.48
C THR A 183 -13.93 22.10 3.43
N ILE A 184 -12.61 21.96 3.44
CA ILE A 184 -11.87 21.02 2.61
C ILE A 184 -11.30 19.94 3.53
N ARG A 185 -11.77 18.71 3.40
CA ARG A 185 -11.33 17.58 4.21
C ARG A 185 -10.55 16.60 3.35
N ILE A 186 -9.34 16.27 3.76
CA ILE A 186 -8.43 15.41 2.99
C ILE A 186 -7.91 14.27 3.86
N CYS A 187 -8.05 13.04 3.38
CA CYS A 187 -7.56 11.83 4.01
C CYS A 187 -6.59 11.09 3.09
N GLY A 188 -5.47 10.62 3.61
CA GLY A 188 -4.48 9.88 2.83
C GLY A 188 -3.42 9.16 3.66
N ASN A 189 -2.53 8.43 3.01
CA ASN A 189 -1.46 7.65 3.64
C ASN A 189 -0.30 8.50 4.17
N GLY A 190 -0.30 9.80 3.85
CA GLY A 190 0.70 10.77 4.27
C GLY A 190 0.74 11.98 3.34
N PHE A 191 1.35 13.07 3.79
CA PHE A 191 1.42 14.32 3.00
C PHE A 191 2.84 14.84 2.93
N LEU A 192 3.18 15.42 1.78
CA LEU A 192 4.47 16.09 1.57
C LEU A 192 4.51 17.44 2.26
N TYR A 193 5.70 18.03 2.33
CA TYR A 193 5.89 19.33 2.97
C TYR A 193 5.08 20.45 2.28
N ASN A 194 4.22 21.12 3.06
CA ASN A 194 3.19 22.09 2.63
C ASN A 194 2.09 21.53 1.68
N MET A 195 2.01 20.22 1.45
CA MET A 195 1.17 19.64 0.40
C MET A 195 -0.30 20.06 0.49
N VAL A 196 -0.92 19.84 1.65
CA VAL A 196 -2.34 20.17 1.85
C VAL A 196 -2.60 21.66 1.58
N ARG A 197 -1.71 22.55 2.03
CA ARG A 197 -1.86 24.00 1.83
C ARG A 197 -1.67 24.42 0.38
N ILE A 198 -0.82 23.72 -0.38
CA ILE A 198 -0.63 23.99 -1.81
C ILE A 198 -1.85 23.49 -2.60
N ILE A 199 -2.41 22.33 -2.25
CA ILE A 199 -3.66 21.84 -2.80
C ILE A 199 -4.77 22.85 -2.55
N VAL A 200 -4.99 23.27 -1.30
CA VAL A 200 -6.01 24.28 -0.94
C VAL A 200 -5.79 25.58 -1.71
N GLY A 201 -4.56 26.07 -1.80
CA GLY A 201 -4.27 27.29 -2.52
C GLY A 201 -4.46 27.19 -4.04
N THR A 202 -4.35 25.98 -4.61
CA THR A 202 -4.71 25.70 -6.00
C THR A 202 -6.23 25.63 -6.16
N LEU A 203 -6.94 24.99 -5.23
CA LEU A 203 -8.41 24.98 -5.20
C LEU A 203 -8.99 26.40 -5.08
N LEU A 204 -8.34 27.31 -4.35
CA LEU A 204 -8.75 28.73 -4.33
C LEU A 204 -8.68 29.39 -5.72
N ARG A 205 -7.70 29.01 -6.57
CA ARG A 205 -7.63 29.49 -7.96
C ARG A 205 -8.76 28.92 -8.82
N VAL A 206 -9.14 27.67 -8.60
CA VAL A 206 -10.30 27.07 -9.25
C VAL A 206 -11.60 27.73 -8.77
N GLY A 207 -11.79 27.89 -7.46
CA GLY A 207 -12.99 28.47 -6.87
C GLY A 207 -13.22 29.93 -7.27
N THR A 208 -12.14 30.69 -7.54
CA THR A 208 -12.24 32.05 -8.09
C THR A 208 -12.49 32.10 -9.59
N GLY A 209 -12.51 30.96 -10.28
CA GLY A 209 -12.62 30.87 -11.73
C GLY A 209 -11.34 31.21 -12.49
N MET A 210 -10.21 31.41 -11.80
CA MET A 210 -8.92 31.66 -12.44
C MET A 210 -8.40 30.42 -13.18
N TYR A 211 -8.70 29.23 -12.65
CA TYR A 211 -8.44 27.96 -13.31
C TYR A 211 -9.77 27.20 -13.54
N PRO A 212 -9.94 26.52 -14.68
CA PRO A 212 -11.01 25.55 -14.82
C PRO A 212 -10.73 24.32 -13.93
N PRO A 213 -11.75 23.56 -13.49
CA PRO A 213 -11.57 22.40 -12.62
C PRO A 213 -10.57 21.37 -13.15
N GLY A 214 -10.65 21.05 -14.46
CA GLY A 214 -9.76 20.10 -15.14
C GLY A 214 -8.27 20.48 -15.11
N HIS A 215 -7.92 21.75 -14.90
CA HIS A 215 -6.53 22.19 -14.80
C HIS A 215 -5.79 21.57 -13.60
N MET A 216 -6.53 21.09 -12.58
CA MET A 216 -5.93 20.35 -11.47
C MET A 216 -5.19 19.09 -11.95
N LYS A 217 -5.74 18.39 -12.94
CA LYS A 217 -5.12 17.20 -13.53
C LYS A 217 -3.83 17.57 -14.28
N GLU A 218 -3.85 18.66 -15.04
CA GLU A 218 -2.66 19.17 -15.74
C GLU A 218 -1.54 19.53 -14.77
N ILE A 219 -1.87 20.20 -13.66
CA ILE A 219 -0.91 20.53 -12.60
C ILE A 219 -0.30 19.26 -12.01
N LEU A 220 -1.13 18.24 -11.73
CA LEU A 220 -0.65 16.96 -11.20
C LEU A 220 0.31 16.26 -12.18
N GLU A 221 -0.03 16.23 -13.45
CA GLU A 221 0.77 15.62 -14.51
C GLU A 221 2.09 16.38 -14.78
N ALA A 222 2.11 17.69 -14.56
CA ALA A 222 3.27 18.55 -14.82
C ALA A 222 4.48 18.27 -13.89
N ARG A 223 4.28 17.65 -12.73
CA ARG A 223 5.32 17.36 -11.71
C ARG A 223 6.22 18.56 -11.39
N ASN A 224 5.64 19.75 -11.44
CA ASN A 224 6.35 21.01 -11.32
C ASN A 224 5.63 21.90 -10.30
N ARG A 225 6.33 22.20 -9.20
CA ARG A 225 5.79 23.07 -8.15
C ARG A 225 5.31 24.42 -8.68
N GLN A 226 5.92 24.97 -9.74
CA GLN A 226 5.53 26.26 -10.29
C GLN A 226 4.17 26.25 -10.99
N ALA A 227 3.66 25.07 -11.39
CA ALA A 227 2.33 24.93 -11.99
C ALA A 227 1.20 25.10 -10.94
N ALA A 228 1.45 24.70 -9.70
CA ALA A 228 0.46 24.77 -8.63
C ALA A 228 0.29 26.18 -8.06
N GLY A 229 -0.87 26.42 -7.43
CA GLY A 229 -1.19 27.67 -6.75
C GLY A 229 -0.22 28.05 -5.61
N PRO A 230 -0.34 29.28 -5.08
CA PRO A 230 0.39 29.68 -3.88
C PRO A 230 -0.06 28.80 -2.70
N LYS A 231 0.81 28.57 -1.71
CA LYS A 231 0.38 27.86 -0.49
C LYS A 231 -0.63 28.71 0.29
N ALA A 232 -1.72 28.10 0.74
CA ALA A 232 -2.70 28.76 1.59
C ALA A 232 -2.12 29.11 2.97
N PRO A 233 -2.66 30.13 3.67
CA PRO A 233 -2.25 30.46 5.04
C PRO A 233 -2.47 29.31 6.04
N PRO A 234 -1.67 29.19 7.11
CA PRO A 234 -1.71 28.03 8.01
C PRO A 234 -2.93 27.99 8.95
N GLU A 235 -3.50 29.13 9.32
CA GLU A 235 -4.58 29.27 10.32
C GLU A 235 -5.89 28.58 9.93
N GLY A 236 -6.07 28.25 8.64
CA GLY A 236 -7.21 27.46 8.20
C GLY A 236 -7.01 25.95 8.40
N LEU A 237 -5.77 25.47 8.56
CA LEU A 237 -5.42 24.06 8.52
C LEU A 237 -5.36 23.43 9.92
N THR A 238 -6.03 22.29 10.07
CA THR A 238 -6.01 21.47 11.28
C THR A 238 -5.70 20.01 10.93
N LEU A 239 -4.73 19.40 11.60
CA LEU A 239 -4.56 17.95 11.62
C LEU A 239 -5.65 17.34 12.52
N VAL A 240 -6.65 16.70 11.95
CA VAL A 240 -7.81 16.18 12.67
C VAL A 240 -7.47 14.87 13.39
N SER A 241 -6.93 13.91 12.65
CA SER A 241 -6.61 12.58 13.19
C SER A 241 -5.41 11.95 12.50
N ILE A 242 -4.73 11.07 13.24
CA ILE A 242 -3.83 10.05 12.72
C ILE A 242 -4.35 8.72 13.25
N GLU A 243 -4.79 7.86 12.33
CA GLU A 243 -5.38 6.55 12.65
C GLU A 243 -4.43 5.46 12.17
N GLU A 244 -4.14 4.48 13.03
CA GLU A 244 -3.36 3.31 12.65
C GLU A 244 -4.23 2.38 11.81
N GLU A 245 -3.71 1.91 10.67
CA GLU A 245 -4.42 0.91 9.88
C GLU A 245 -4.31 -0.45 10.58
N THR A 246 -5.46 -1.01 10.99
CA THR A 246 -5.51 -2.32 11.64
C THR A 246 -5.52 -3.42 10.59
N GLY A 247 -4.40 -4.13 10.46
CA GLY A 247 -4.23 -5.20 9.48
C GLY A 247 -3.66 -4.70 8.15
N LEU A 248 -2.92 -5.59 7.47
CA LEU A 248 -2.38 -5.31 6.15
C LEU A 248 -3.38 -5.77 5.10
N GLU A 249 -3.67 -4.91 4.12
CA GLU A 249 -4.39 -5.32 2.91
C GLU A 249 -3.65 -6.52 2.28
N PRO A 250 -4.30 -7.70 2.16
CA PRO A 250 -3.67 -8.92 1.66
C PRO A 250 -3.07 -8.75 0.27
N VAL A 251 -3.71 -7.91 -0.54
CA VAL A 251 -3.31 -7.56 -1.90
C VAL A 251 -3.58 -6.08 -2.12
N VAL A 252 -2.57 -5.33 -2.54
CA VAL A 252 -2.68 -3.93 -2.97
C VAL A 252 -2.50 -3.89 -4.48
N GLN A 253 -3.47 -3.37 -5.20
CA GLN A 253 -3.37 -3.15 -6.65
C GLN A 253 -3.58 -1.68 -6.96
N ARG A 254 -2.70 -1.10 -7.77
CA ARG A 254 -2.82 0.28 -8.25
C ARG A 254 -2.52 0.33 -9.73
N LYS A 255 -3.35 1.06 -10.46
CA LYS A 255 -3.21 1.30 -11.89
C LYS A 255 -3.56 2.75 -12.19
N ASN A 256 -2.66 3.44 -12.86
CA ASN A 256 -2.88 4.77 -13.40
C ASN A 256 -2.15 4.88 -14.76
N GLY A 257 -2.10 6.08 -15.35
CA GLY A 257 -1.40 6.30 -16.62
C GLY A 257 0.13 6.16 -16.56
N ARG A 258 0.72 5.91 -15.38
CA ARG A 258 2.16 5.86 -15.14
C ARG A 258 2.65 4.49 -14.69
N TRP A 259 1.86 3.75 -13.89
CA TRP A 259 2.21 2.42 -13.43
C TRP A 259 0.99 1.53 -13.23
N ASP A 260 1.23 0.22 -13.35
CA ASP A 260 0.29 -0.86 -13.03
C ASP A 260 1.07 -1.91 -12.23
N TYR A 261 0.73 -2.04 -10.95
CA TYR A 261 1.35 -3.04 -10.08
C TYR A 261 0.33 -3.75 -9.18
N LYS A 262 0.69 -4.97 -8.82
CA LYS A 262 0.02 -5.77 -7.80
C LYS A 262 1.04 -6.18 -6.75
N LEU A 263 0.79 -5.82 -5.50
CA LEU A 263 1.59 -6.17 -4.35
C LEU A 263 0.81 -7.17 -3.48
N VAL A 264 1.30 -8.40 -3.41
CA VAL A 264 0.74 -9.48 -2.60
C VAL A 264 1.49 -9.55 -1.26
N GLN A 265 0.75 -9.36 -0.17
CA GLN A 265 1.31 -9.21 1.19
C GLN A 265 0.77 -10.25 2.18
N LYS A 266 -0.21 -11.06 1.78
CA LYS A 266 -0.76 -12.15 2.63
C LYS A 266 0.29 -13.16 3.11
N GLU A 267 1.39 -13.30 2.39
CA GLU A 267 2.49 -14.21 2.73
C GLU A 267 3.52 -13.60 3.69
N ILE A 268 3.37 -12.32 4.08
CA ILE A 268 4.31 -11.66 4.99
C ILE A 268 4.23 -12.28 6.39
N ALA A 269 3.02 -12.43 6.95
CA ALA A 269 2.87 -13.03 8.28
C ALA A 269 3.33 -14.51 8.33
N PRO A 270 2.92 -15.40 7.41
CA PRO A 270 3.29 -16.82 7.49
C PRO A 270 4.72 -17.14 7.02
N LYS A 271 5.23 -16.44 6.01
CA LYS A 271 6.53 -16.76 5.36
C LYS A 271 7.56 -15.63 5.51
N GLY A 272 7.12 -14.40 5.75
CA GLY A 272 7.96 -13.22 5.67
C GLY A 272 8.24 -12.80 4.22
N HIS A 273 7.40 -13.20 3.27
CA HIS A 273 7.62 -12.93 1.84
C HIS A 273 6.56 -11.95 1.32
N ALA A 274 6.96 -11.03 0.45
CA ALA A 274 6.04 -10.21 -0.34
C ALA A 274 6.33 -10.42 -1.82
N TYR A 275 5.28 -10.39 -2.65
CA TYR A 275 5.40 -10.55 -4.10
C TYR A 275 4.90 -9.29 -4.79
N LEU A 276 5.80 -8.62 -5.51
CA LEU A 276 5.55 -7.41 -6.26
C LEU A 276 5.53 -7.74 -7.75
N LEU A 277 4.38 -7.58 -8.40
CA LEU A 277 4.23 -7.74 -9.83
C LEU A 277 4.14 -6.34 -10.43
N LEU A 278 5.17 -5.93 -11.17
CA LEU A 278 5.21 -4.63 -11.84
C LEU A 278 4.91 -4.81 -13.33
N ARG A 279 3.62 -4.73 -13.70
CA ARG A 279 3.13 -5.02 -15.06
C ARG A 279 3.52 -3.94 -16.05
N SER A 280 3.44 -2.68 -15.64
CA SER A 280 3.93 -1.55 -16.43
C SER A 280 4.38 -0.42 -15.51
N CYS A 281 5.39 0.33 -15.93
CA CYS A 281 5.83 1.53 -15.25
C CYS A 281 6.60 2.43 -16.22
N GLY A 282 6.33 3.73 -16.19
CA GLY A 282 7.06 4.72 -16.97
C GLY A 282 8.55 4.70 -16.62
N GLU A 283 9.40 4.93 -17.62
CA GLU A 283 10.87 4.89 -17.47
C GLU A 283 11.38 5.79 -16.34
N GLU A 284 10.88 7.02 -16.28
CA GLU A 284 11.27 8.01 -15.26
C GLU A 284 10.81 7.64 -13.85
N ASP A 285 9.78 6.78 -13.74
CA ASP A 285 9.16 6.39 -12.47
C ASP A 285 9.68 5.05 -11.95
N TYR A 286 10.33 4.27 -12.81
CA TYR A 286 10.63 2.86 -12.56
C TYR A 286 11.43 2.65 -11.27
N ASP A 287 12.62 3.26 -11.19
CA ASP A 287 13.55 3.03 -10.06
C ASP A 287 12.95 3.50 -8.73
N ARG A 288 12.25 4.64 -8.75
CA ARG A 288 11.55 5.18 -7.59
C ARG A 288 10.41 4.27 -7.16
N THR A 289 9.65 3.73 -8.11
CA THR A 289 8.51 2.84 -7.86
C THR A 289 8.97 1.53 -7.25
N VAL A 290 9.98 0.89 -7.84
CA VAL A 290 10.56 -0.34 -7.29
C VAL A 290 11.05 -0.10 -5.87
N LEU A 291 11.91 0.91 -5.65
CA LEU A 291 12.44 1.20 -4.32
C LEU A 291 11.34 1.51 -3.28
N ARG A 292 10.34 2.33 -3.65
CA ARG A 292 9.21 2.68 -2.79
C ARG A 292 8.42 1.44 -2.36
N LEU A 293 8.07 0.58 -3.32
CA LEU A 293 7.27 -0.61 -3.05
C LEU A 293 8.06 -1.65 -2.26
N THR A 294 9.37 -1.81 -2.51
CA THR A 294 10.26 -2.65 -1.69
C THR A 294 10.31 -2.17 -0.24
N LYS A 295 10.54 -0.86 -0.04
CA LYS A 295 10.54 -0.26 1.31
C LYS A 295 9.19 -0.45 2.01
N GLN A 296 8.08 -0.36 1.28
CA GLN A 296 6.74 -0.64 1.81
C GLN A 296 6.60 -2.10 2.25
N CYS A 297 7.03 -3.07 1.44
CA CYS A 297 6.99 -4.49 1.80
C CYS A 297 7.78 -4.77 3.08
N VAL A 298 9.01 -4.25 3.16
CA VAL A 298 9.88 -4.44 4.33
C VAL A 298 9.29 -3.76 5.57
N ARG A 299 8.73 -2.55 5.44
CA ARG A 299 8.01 -1.86 6.52
C ARG A 299 6.84 -2.69 7.03
N ASN A 300 6.15 -3.40 6.13
CA ASN A 300 5.02 -4.26 6.44
C ASN A 300 5.45 -5.62 7.02
N GLY A 301 6.75 -5.89 7.15
CA GLY A 301 7.30 -7.07 7.81
C GLY A 301 7.94 -8.10 6.88
N ALA A 302 8.00 -7.83 5.57
CA ALA A 302 8.65 -8.74 4.63
C ALA A 302 10.16 -8.85 4.93
N ARG A 303 10.66 -10.09 5.03
CA ARG A 303 12.08 -10.43 5.08
C ARG A 303 12.67 -10.55 3.68
N GLN A 304 11.86 -11.01 2.72
CA GLN A 304 12.22 -11.11 1.30
C GLN A 304 11.11 -10.50 0.45
N VAL A 305 11.50 -9.75 -0.58
CA VAL A 305 10.60 -9.19 -1.59
C VAL A 305 10.95 -9.82 -2.92
N HIS A 306 9.98 -10.50 -3.52
CA HIS A 306 10.09 -11.09 -4.85
C HIS A 306 9.45 -10.14 -5.86
N LEU A 307 10.22 -9.65 -6.81
CA LEU A 307 9.78 -8.77 -7.88
C LEU A 307 9.67 -9.55 -9.19
N ALA A 308 8.47 -9.63 -9.74
CA ALA A 308 8.23 -10.03 -11.12
C ALA A 308 8.30 -8.78 -12.00
N ASP A 309 9.38 -8.67 -12.78
CA ASP A 309 9.58 -7.57 -13.71
C ASP A 309 9.14 -7.96 -15.12
N PHE A 310 8.09 -7.31 -15.61
CA PHE A 310 7.58 -7.47 -16.97
C PHE A 310 8.18 -6.44 -17.94
N THR A 311 8.99 -5.50 -17.42
CA THR A 311 9.55 -4.40 -18.21
C THR A 311 10.99 -4.64 -18.68
N GLY A 312 11.66 -5.65 -18.12
CA GLY A 312 13.04 -6.02 -18.45
C GLY A 312 14.09 -5.02 -17.95
N ARG A 313 13.80 -4.26 -16.89
CA ARG A 313 14.68 -3.23 -16.33
C ARG A 313 15.47 -3.73 -15.13
N VAL A 314 15.02 -4.73 -14.37
CA VAL A 314 15.84 -5.35 -13.32
C VAL A 314 16.78 -6.39 -13.95
N PHE A 315 17.99 -6.53 -13.38
CA PHE A 315 18.98 -7.53 -13.75
C PHE A 315 19.75 -7.98 -12.51
N ASP A 316 20.44 -9.12 -12.60
CA ASP A 316 21.15 -9.70 -11.46
C ASP A 316 22.23 -8.77 -10.90
N GLY A 317 22.22 -8.57 -9.58
CA GLY A 317 23.12 -7.67 -8.87
C GLY A 317 22.74 -6.19 -8.95
N ARG A 318 21.61 -5.82 -9.58
CA ARG A 318 21.16 -4.42 -9.61
C ARG A 318 20.81 -3.94 -8.21
N LYS A 319 21.34 -2.78 -7.82
CA LYS A 319 21.10 -2.14 -6.52
C LYS A 319 20.04 -1.05 -6.60
N PHE A 320 19.17 -1.02 -5.60
CA PHE A 320 18.27 0.08 -5.31
C PHE A 320 18.43 0.47 -3.83
N ASP A 321 19.11 1.58 -3.57
CA ASP A 321 19.51 1.99 -2.22
C ASP A 321 20.36 0.88 -1.55
N TYR A 322 19.88 0.26 -0.47
CA TYR A 322 20.55 -0.83 0.25
C TYR A 322 19.98 -2.22 -0.09
N PHE A 323 19.17 -2.33 -1.14
CA PHE A 323 18.64 -3.59 -1.64
C PHE A 323 19.39 -4.02 -2.91
N THR A 324 19.91 -5.24 -2.91
CA THR A 324 20.47 -5.89 -4.11
C THR A 324 19.47 -6.92 -4.62
N TYR A 325 19.12 -6.86 -5.91
CA TYR A 325 18.22 -7.84 -6.52
C TYR A 325 19.02 -8.97 -7.15
N ARG A 326 18.65 -10.20 -6.82
CA ARG A 326 19.23 -11.43 -7.38
C ARG A 326 18.25 -12.12 -8.28
N HIS A 327 18.71 -12.56 -9.45
CA HIS A 327 17.87 -13.31 -10.36
C HIS A 327 17.50 -14.67 -9.75
N GLU A 328 16.20 -14.95 -9.68
CA GLU A 328 15.64 -16.20 -9.12
C GLU A 328 15.15 -17.15 -10.22
N GLY A 329 14.74 -16.63 -11.38
CA GLY A 329 14.30 -17.42 -12.54
C GLY A 329 13.24 -16.71 -13.39
N GLY A 330 12.92 -17.29 -14.54
CA GLY A 330 11.81 -16.82 -15.38
C GLY A 330 10.47 -17.54 -15.15
N MET A 331 9.36 -16.89 -15.50
CA MET A 331 8.06 -17.55 -15.74
C MET A 331 7.81 -17.65 -17.24
N TRP A 332 7.75 -18.86 -17.76
CA TRP A 332 7.56 -19.12 -19.18
C TRP A 332 6.10 -19.45 -19.46
N LEU A 333 5.55 -18.83 -20.50
CA LEU A 333 4.35 -19.31 -21.17
C LEU A 333 4.74 -20.50 -22.06
N LEU A 334 4.03 -21.60 -21.87
CA LEU A 334 4.13 -22.77 -22.71
C LEU A 334 2.80 -23.00 -23.40
N SER A 335 2.82 -23.38 -24.67
CA SER A 335 1.62 -23.67 -25.44
C SER A 335 1.78 -24.93 -26.30
N ARG A 336 0.64 -25.48 -26.70
CA ARG A 336 0.55 -26.52 -27.73
C ARG A 336 -0.83 -26.54 -28.38
N PRO A 337 -0.94 -27.06 -29.61
CA PRO A 337 -2.23 -27.40 -30.18
C PRO A 337 -2.98 -28.42 -29.31
N VAL A 338 -4.30 -28.25 -29.24
CA VAL A 338 -5.18 -29.24 -28.60
C VAL A 338 -5.00 -30.59 -29.31
N PRO A 339 -4.72 -31.68 -28.57
CA PRO A 339 -4.52 -32.99 -29.19
C PRO A 339 -5.78 -33.48 -29.91
N ASP A 340 -5.62 -34.04 -31.12
CA ASP A 340 -6.71 -34.65 -31.91
C ASP A 340 -7.35 -35.87 -31.23
N ARG A 341 -6.63 -36.51 -30.30
CA ARG A 341 -7.08 -37.70 -29.58
C ARG A 341 -7.77 -37.35 -28.26
N ARG A 342 -9.03 -37.78 -28.13
CA ARG A 342 -9.71 -37.98 -26.85
C ARG A 342 -9.06 -39.14 -26.11
N GLU A 343 -7.94 -38.91 -25.44
CA GLU A 343 -7.41 -39.86 -24.46
C GLU A 343 -7.99 -39.51 -23.09
N ALA A 344 -9.09 -40.15 -22.72
CA ALA A 344 -9.56 -40.17 -21.34
C ALA A 344 -9.72 -41.64 -20.90
N THR A 345 -8.86 -42.07 -19.98
CA THR A 345 -9.01 -43.35 -19.25
C THR A 345 -8.64 -43.20 -17.77
N GLY A 346 -8.71 -41.98 -17.21
CA GLY A 346 -8.27 -41.69 -15.84
C GLY A 346 -9.39 -41.82 -14.80
N GLU A 347 -9.01 -42.05 -13.55
CA GLU A 347 -9.91 -42.16 -12.38
C GLU A 347 -10.37 -40.77 -11.85
N LEU A 348 -9.87 -39.67 -12.44
CA LEU A 348 -10.16 -38.32 -12.00
C LEU A 348 -11.49 -37.77 -12.51
N GLU A 349 -12.34 -37.33 -11.58
CA GLU A 349 -13.58 -36.62 -11.83
C GLU A 349 -13.44 -35.14 -11.42
N PRO A 350 -13.65 -34.17 -12.34
CA PRO A 350 -13.66 -32.76 -12.01
C PRO A 350 -15.00 -32.35 -11.35
N LEU A 351 -14.93 -31.70 -10.19
CA LEU A 351 -16.06 -31.10 -9.50
C LEU A 351 -15.93 -29.59 -9.54
N LEU A 352 -16.82 -28.91 -10.26
CA LEU A 352 -16.81 -27.46 -10.41
C LEU A 352 -16.91 -26.75 -9.05
N LEU A 353 -16.16 -25.66 -8.89
CA LEU A 353 -16.20 -24.78 -7.75
C LEU A 353 -17.59 -24.12 -7.63
N THR A 354 -18.16 -24.19 -6.44
CA THR A 354 -19.42 -23.53 -6.08
C THR A 354 -19.24 -22.84 -4.73
N ARG A 355 -20.22 -22.00 -4.34
CA ARG A 355 -20.22 -21.40 -2.99
C ARG A 355 -20.19 -22.45 -1.88
N GLU A 356 -20.79 -23.62 -2.09
CA GLU A 356 -20.80 -24.71 -1.11
C GLU A 356 -19.44 -25.42 -1.00
N THR A 357 -18.74 -25.59 -2.13
CA THR A 357 -17.44 -26.28 -2.17
C THR A 357 -16.25 -25.35 -1.93
N GLY A 358 -16.47 -24.03 -1.83
CA GLY A 358 -15.43 -23.01 -1.67
C GLY A 358 -14.48 -23.23 -0.49
N LYS A 359 -15.01 -23.64 0.67
CA LYS A 359 -14.17 -23.92 1.86
C LYS A 359 -13.24 -25.12 1.65
N LEU A 360 -13.74 -26.17 1.00
CA LEU A 360 -12.96 -27.35 0.68
C LEU A 360 -11.89 -27.02 -0.38
N TYR A 361 -12.26 -26.28 -1.42
CA TYR A 361 -11.33 -25.78 -2.42
C TYR A 361 -10.18 -25.00 -1.81
N LEU A 362 -10.50 -24.07 -0.90
CA LEU A 362 -9.50 -23.27 -0.19
C LEU A 362 -8.50 -24.13 0.58
N ASP A 363 -8.96 -25.17 1.29
CA ASP A 363 -8.07 -26.11 2.00
C ASP A 363 -7.18 -26.87 1.02
N VAL A 364 -7.76 -27.43 -0.05
CA VAL A 364 -7.04 -28.22 -1.04
C VAL A 364 -6.00 -27.39 -1.79
N TYR A 365 -6.37 -26.20 -2.24
CA TYR A 365 -5.47 -25.25 -2.89
C TYR A 365 -4.31 -24.90 -1.96
N ASN A 366 -4.61 -24.46 -0.74
CA ASN A 366 -3.60 -24.02 0.20
C ASN A 366 -2.66 -25.15 0.64
N ARG A 367 -3.16 -26.37 0.86
CA ARG A 367 -2.32 -27.53 1.18
C ARG A 367 -1.46 -27.97 0.00
N SER A 368 -1.97 -27.84 -1.22
CA SER A 368 -1.21 -28.14 -2.44
C SER A 368 -0.06 -27.15 -2.65
N PHE A 369 -0.22 -25.87 -2.25
CA PHE A 369 0.77 -24.81 -2.47
C PHE A 369 1.53 -24.33 -1.21
N ARG A 370 1.20 -24.82 0.00
CA ARG A 370 1.80 -24.38 1.28
C ARG A 370 3.33 -24.50 1.29
N GLU A 371 3.84 -25.60 0.72
CA GLU A 371 5.27 -25.92 0.68
C GLU A 371 5.98 -25.39 -0.58
N VAL A 372 5.25 -24.76 -1.50
CA VAL A 372 5.84 -24.17 -2.70
C VAL A 372 6.41 -22.79 -2.31
N PRO A 373 7.74 -22.57 -2.40
CA PRO A 373 8.40 -21.35 -1.91
C PRO A 373 7.85 -20.04 -2.51
N VAL A 374 7.26 -20.12 -3.70
CA VAL A 374 6.65 -19.02 -4.48
C VAL A 374 5.12 -19.15 -4.63
N GLY A 375 4.49 -20.15 -4.01
CA GLY A 375 3.05 -20.37 -4.09
C GLY A 375 2.28 -19.39 -3.19
N ALA A 376 1.50 -18.49 -3.80
CA ALA A 376 0.55 -17.66 -3.06
C ALA A 376 -0.63 -18.53 -2.60
N THR A 377 -0.92 -18.53 -1.30
CA THR A 377 -2.12 -19.18 -0.73
C THR A 377 -3.37 -18.37 -1.05
N TYR A 378 -4.54 -18.98 -1.16
CA TYR A 378 -5.81 -18.29 -1.31
C TYR A 378 -6.45 -17.96 0.03
N GLY A 379 -7.19 -16.85 0.05
CA GLY A 379 -8.14 -16.48 1.10
C GLY A 379 -9.59 -16.61 0.63
N GLN A 380 -10.54 -16.28 1.50
CA GLN A 380 -11.97 -16.36 1.17
C GLN A 380 -12.38 -15.42 0.03
N GLU A 381 -11.82 -14.20 -0.01
CA GLU A 381 -12.06 -13.24 -1.11
C GLU A 381 -11.54 -13.76 -2.47
N ASP A 382 -10.48 -14.56 -2.47
CA ASP A 382 -9.96 -15.15 -3.72
C ASP A 382 -10.97 -16.16 -4.30
N ILE A 383 -11.70 -16.88 -3.45
CA ILE A 383 -12.80 -17.78 -3.88
C ILE A 383 -13.98 -16.98 -4.46
N GLU A 384 -14.34 -15.87 -3.82
CA GLU A 384 -15.41 -15.00 -4.32
C GLU A 384 -15.07 -14.45 -5.70
N ARG A 385 -13.82 -14.00 -5.91
CA ARG A 385 -13.34 -13.56 -7.23
C ARG A 385 -13.40 -14.66 -8.28
N LEU A 386 -12.95 -15.87 -7.95
CA LEU A 386 -13.04 -17.00 -8.88
C LEU A 386 -14.49 -17.34 -9.26
N LEU A 387 -15.41 -17.25 -8.31
CA LEU A 387 -16.83 -17.51 -8.55
C LEU A 387 -17.53 -16.40 -9.37
N GLU A 388 -16.98 -15.18 -9.35
CA GLU A 388 -17.53 -14.01 -10.05
C GLU A 388 -16.84 -13.74 -11.39
N ALA A 389 -15.73 -14.41 -11.70
CA ALA A 389 -14.98 -14.27 -12.95
C ALA A 389 -15.59 -15.17 -14.05
N PRO A 390 -16.38 -14.63 -14.99
CA PRO A 390 -17.00 -15.43 -16.05
C PRO A 390 -15.99 -16.09 -17.00
N GLU A 391 -14.77 -15.57 -17.05
CA GLU A 391 -13.65 -16.10 -17.81
C GLU A 391 -12.89 -17.23 -17.09
N SER A 392 -13.25 -17.61 -15.86
CA SER A 392 -12.50 -18.61 -15.10
C SER A 392 -13.39 -19.79 -14.65
N GLU A 393 -12.85 -21.01 -14.75
CA GLU A 393 -13.43 -22.21 -14.16
C GLU A 393 -12.43 -22.83 -13.17
N ALA A 394 -12.87 -23.11 -11.95
CA ALA A 394 -12.05 -23.81 -10.95
C ALA A 394 -12.69 -25.14 -10.59
N PHE A 395 -11.89 -26.19 -10.41
CA PHE A 395 -12.33 -27.55 -10.17
C PHE A 395 -11.60 -28.18 -9.00
N LEU A 396 -12.31 -28.91 -8.15
CA LEU A 396 -11.74 -29.95 -7.30
C LEU A 396 -11.57 -31.22 -8.14
N LEU A 397 -10.41 -31.87 -8.01
CA LEU A 397 -10.12 -33.15 -8.68
C LEU A 397 -10.37 -34.29 -7.70
N ARG A 398 -11.21 -35.26 -8.08
CA ARG A 398 -11.58 -36.40 -7.23
C ARG A 398 -11.15 -37.74 -7.83
N ALA A 399 -10.62 -38.64 -7.02
CA ALA A 399 -10.34 -40.04 -7.41
C ALA A 399 -10.98 -40.97 -6.38
N GLY A 400 -11.76 -41.96 -6.82
CA GLY A 400 -12.38 -42.94 -5.91
C GLY A 400 -13.26 -42.32 -4.80
N GLY A 401 -13.84 -41.14 -5.06
CA GLY A 401 -14.64 -40.39 -4.08
C GLY A 401 -13.84 -39.47 -3.15
N GLU A 402 -12.51 -39.54 -3.13
CA GLU A 402 -11.66 -38.64 -2.35
C GLU A 402 -11.23 -37.43 -3.17
N THR A 403 -11.04 -36.28 -2.52
CA THR A 403 -10.48 -35.09 -3.20
C THR A 403 -8.96 -35.17 -3.18
N VAL A 404 -8.35 -35.20 -4.36
CA VAL A 404 -6.90 -35.42 -4.52
C VAL A 404 -6.15 -34.16 -4.97
N GLY A 405 -6.86 -33.14 -5.45
CA GLY A 405 -6.24 -31.93 -5.98
C GLY A 405 -7.24 -30.91 -6.50
N PHE A 406 -6.74 -29.96 -7.29
CA PHE A 406 -7.54 -28.94 -7.95
C PHE A 406 -6.97 -28.56 -9.32
N SER A 407 -7.78 -27.87 -10.13
CA SER A 407 -7.36 -27.24 -11.38
C SER A 407 -8.10 -25.92 -11.61
N GLU A 408 -7.42 -24.89 -12.12
CA GLU A 408 -7.98 -23.57 -12.47
C GLU A 408 -7.71 -23.29 -13.94
N TRP A 409 -8.77 -23.01 -14.69
CA TRP A 409 -8.75 -22.77 -16.12
C TRP A 409 -9.21 -21.35 -16.40
N LEU A 410 -8.52 -20.68 -17.32
CA LEU A 410 -8.84 -19.34 -17.79
C LEU A 410 -9.18 -19.39 -19.28
N HIS A 411 -10.32 -18.80 -19.64
CA HIS A 411 -10.82 -18.71 -20.99
C HIS A 411 -10.27 -17.44 -21.65
N GLU A 412 -9.41 -17.61 -22.64
CA GLU A 412 -8.97 -16.51 -23.51
C GLU A 412 -9.47 -16.71 -24.94
N ASP A 413 -9.51 -15.63 -25.72
CA ASP A 413 -9.97 -15.67 -27.10
C ASP A 413 -9.11 -16.63 -27.93
N GLY A 414 -9.68 -17.80 -28.29
CA GLY A 414 -9.05 -18.80 -29.14
C GLY A 414 -8.14 -19.82 -28.43
N ARG A 415 -7.86 -19.67 -27.13
CA ARG A 415 -7.05 -20.60 -26.33
C ARG A 415 -7.60 -20.82 -24.92
N LEU A 416 -7.37 -22.00 -24.35
CA LEU A 416 -7.67 -22.28 -22.95
C LEU A 416 -6.36 -22.30 -22.15
N GLU A 417 -6.28 -21.55 -21.06
CA GLU A 417 -5.09 -21.49 -20.21
C GLU A 417 -5.29 -22.26 -18.90
N LEU A 418 -4.25 -22.97 -18.46
CA LEU A 418 -4.19 -23.62 -17.16
C LEU A 418 -3.47 -22.69 -16.18
N GLU A 419 -4.25 -21.90 -15.43
CA GLU A 419 -3.76 -20.97 -14.41
C GLU A 419 -3.18 -21.71 -13.19
N GLY A 420 -3.78 -22.86 -12.85
CA GLY A 420 -3.37 -23.62 -11.68
C GLY A 420 -3.67 -25.10 -11.80
N VAL A 421 -2.74 -25.93 -11.33
CA VAL A 421 -2.99 -27.35 -11.08
C VAL A 421 -2.19 -27.78 -9.85
N GLY A 422 -2.85 -28.43 -8.90
CA GLY A 422 -2.25 -28.85 -7.65
C GLY A 422 -2.73 -30.23 -7.24
N ILE A 423 -1.79 -31.10 -6.87
CA ILE A 423 -2.09 -32.40 -6.25
C ILE A 423 -1.66 -32.33 -4.79
N LEU A 424 -2.57 -32.74 -3.91
CA LEU A 424 -2.34 -32.81 -2.47
C LEU A 424 -1.11 -33.69 -2.16
N PRO A 425 -0.28 -33.32 -1.17
CA PRO A 425 0.99 -34.00 -0.88
C PRO A 425 0.90 -35.53 -0.81
N GLU A 426 -0.12 -36.07 -0.14
CA GLU A 426 -0.35 -37.51 0.05
C GLU A 426 -0.75 -38.28 -1.22
N PHE A 427 -1.12 -37.57 -2.29
CA PHE A 427 -1.50 -38.14 -3.59
C PHE A 427 -0.44 -37.90 -4.68
N ARG A 428 0.66 -37.20 -4.37
CA ARG A 428 1.75 -36.96 -5.33
C ARG A 428 2.47 -38.25 -5.70
N GLY A 429 2.99 -38.31 -6.92
CA GLY A 429 3.70 -39.49 -7.45
C GLY A 429 2.80 -40.63 -7.94
N LYS A 430 1.47 -40.52 -7.80
CA LYS A 430 0.51 -41.54 -8.22
C LYS A 430 -0.02 -41.40 -9.66
N GLY A 431 0.44 -40.39 -10.40
CA GLY A 431 0.01 -40.13 -11.79
C GLY A 431 -1.05 -39.05 -11.96
N TYR A 432 -1.74 -38.63 -10.89
CA TYR A 432 -2.85 -37.67 -10.95
C TYR A 432 -2.51 -36.31 -11.58
N GLY A 433 -1.27 -35.83 -11.50
CA GLY A 433 -0.87 -34.60 -12.18
C GLY A 433 -0.94 -34.71 -13.71
N LYS A 434 -0.60 -35.88 -14.27
CA LYS A 434 -0.71 -36.15 -15.71
C LYS A 434 -2.19 -36.29 -16.12
N GLU A 435 -2.99 -36.96 -15.30
CA GLU A 435 -4.43 -37.12 -15.54
C GLU A 435 -5.16 -35.76 -15.48
N ALA A 436 -4.79 -34.88 -14.55
CA ALA A 436 -5.34 -33.53 -14.48
C ALA A 436 -5.10 -32.73 -15.78
N LEU A 437 -3.91 -32.87 -16.37
CA LEU A 437 -3.59 -32.25 -17.67
C LEU A 437 -4.37 -32.89 -18.82
N GLN A 438 -4.62 -34.19 -18.78
CA GLN A 438 -5.47 -34.85 -19.78
C GLN A 438 -6.93 -34.38 -19.69
N LEU A 439 -7.47 -34.22 -18.48
CA LEU A 439 -8.79 -33.61 -18.27
C LEU A 439 -8.85 -32.19 -18.83
N PHE A 440 -7.80 -31.40 -18.62
CA PHE A 440 -7.69 -30.06 -19.21
C PHE A 440 -7.70 -30.07 -20.74
N PHE A 441 -6.94 -30.97 -21.37
CA PHE A 441 -6.97 -31.13 -22.83
C PHE A 441 -8.33 -31.56 -23.35
N GLN A 442 -9.00 -32.48 -22.64
CA GLN A 442 -10.35 -32.90 -22.99
C GLN A 442 -11.33 -31.73 -22.90
N GLY A 443 -11.28 -30.95 -21.81
CA GLY A 443 -12.11 -29.77 -21.64
C GLY A 443 -11.91 -28.73 -22.74
N ALA A 444 -10.66 -28.53 -23.16
CA ALA A 444 -10.31 -27.66 -24.29
C ALA A 444 -10.89 -28.17 -25.61
N ALA A 445 -10.76 -29.47 -25.90
CA ALA A 445 -11.28 -30.09 -27.11
C ALA A 445 -12.81 -30.04 -27.20
N GLU A 446 -13.51 -30.34 -26.10
CA GLU A 446 -14.98 -30.29 -26.03
C GLU A 446 -15.54 -28.89 -26.26
N ARG A 447 -14.78 -27.86 -25.85
CA ARG A 447 -15.12 -26.45 -26.04
C ARG A 447 -14.55 -25.88 -27.36
N ASN A 448 -13.97 -26.72 -28.22
CA ASN A 448 -13.42 -26.37 -29.54
C ASN A 448 -12.28 -25.31 -29.51
N TYR A 449 -11.50 -25.28 -28.44
CA TYR A 449 -10.25 -24.52 -28.43
C TYR A 449 -9.24 -25.14 -29.40
N ARG A 450 -8.43 -24.30 -30.04
CA ARG A 450 -7.38 -24.76 -30.97
C ARG A 450 -6.04 -24.97 -30.28
N GLU A 451 -5.83 -24.23 -29.20
CA GLU A 451 -4.59 -24.19 -28.45
C GLU A 451 -4.88 -24.24 -26.95
N VAL A 452 -3.95 -24.84 -26.22
CA VAL A 452 -3.89 -24.77 -24.76
C VAL A 452 -2.56 -24.18 -24.33
N ALA A 453 -2.59 -23.40 -23.25
CA ALA A 453 -1.40 -22.79 -22.68
C ALA A 453 -1.34 -22.98 -21.17
N LEU A 454 -0.14 -22.83 -20.61
CA LEU A 454 0.10 -22.81 -19.16
C LEU A 454 1.34 -21.98 -18.85
N VAL A 455 1.49 -21.56 -17.59
CA VAL A 455 2.70 -20.89 -17.12
C VAL A 455 3.53 -21.82 -16.24
N CYS A 456 4.84 -21.87 -16.48
CA CYS A 456 5.77 -22.65 -15.65
C CYS A 456 6.98 -21.83 -15.23
N ALA A 457 7.30 -21.89 -13.95
CA ALA A 457 8.55 -21.36 -13.41
C ALA A 457 9.76 -22.15 -13.95
N GLU A 458 10.83 -21.45 -14.31
CA GLU A 458 12.05 -22.02 -14.86
C GLU A 458 12.72 -23.03 -13.91
N HIS A 459 12.66 -22.77 -12.60
CA HIS A 459 13.25 -23.66 -11.60
C HIS A 459 12.42 -24.94 -11.33
N ASN A 460 11.16 -25.02 -11.80
CA ASN A 460 10.29 -26.18 -11.59
C ASN A 460 10.59 -27.31 -12.60
N ARG A 461 11.77 -27.92 -12.48
CA ARG A 461 12.27 -28.98 -13.40
C ARG A 461 11.33 -30.18 -13.52
N ILE A 462 10.56 -30.48 -12.47
CA ILE A 462 9.61 -31.61 -12.48
C ILE A 462 8.43 -31.29 -13.41
N ALA A 463 7.83 -30.11 -13.25
CA ALA A 463 6.74 -29.66 -14.12
C ALA A 463 7.21 -29.51 -15.57
N TRP A 464 8.41 -28.95 -15.80
CA TRP A 464 9.03 -28.88 -17.13
C TRP A 464 9.08 -30.23 -17.84
N LYS A 465 9.65 -31.26 -17.19
CA LYS A 465 9.74 -32.60 -17.78
C LYS A 465 8.37 -33.18 -18.11
N LEU A 466 7.37 -32.95 -17.25
CA LEU A 466 6.00 -33.40 -17.49
C LEU A 466 5.39 -32.68 -18.70
N TYR A 467 5.47 -31.35 -18.74
CA TYR A 467 4.88 -30.54 -19.80
C TYR A 467 5.55 -30.81 -21.17
N GLU A 468 6.88 -30.91 -21.21
CA GLU A 468 7.62 -31.30 -22.42
C GLU A 468 7.21 -32.70 -22.90
N SER A 469 7.04 -33.68 -21.99
CA SER A 469 6.58 -35.02 -22.35
C SER A 469 5.16 -35.05 -22.92
N LEU A 470 4.36 -34.01 -22.61
CA LEU A 470 3.02 -33.80 -23.12
C LEU A 470 3.00 -32.84 -24.32
N GLY A 471 4.16 -32.51 -24.90
CA GLY A 471 4.26 -31.74 -26.15
C GLY A 471 4.07 -30.23 -26.01
N PHE A 472 4.09 -29.68 -24.80
CA PHE A 472 4.16 -28.23 -24.61
C PHE A 472 5.50 -27.68 -25.10
N GLN A 473 5.48 -26.51 -25.72
CA GLN A 473 6.65 -25.81 -26.21
C GLN A 473 6.78 -24.44 -25.55
N LYS A 474 8.01 -23.94 -25.40
CA LYS A 474 8.26 -22.57 -24.95
C LYS A 474 7.77 -21.59 -25.99
N GLU A 475 6.82 -20.75 -25.61
CA GLU A 475 6.33 -19.68 -26.48
C GLU A 475 7.04 -18.36 -26.14
N LYS A 476 6.94 -17.94 -24.88
CA LYS A 476 7.40 -16.62 -24.44
C LYS A 476 7.80 -16.61 -22.97
N LEU A 477 8.88 -15.93 -22.64
CA LEU A 477 9.19 -15.55 -21.27
C LEU A 477 8.26 -14.39 -20.85
N LEU A 478 7.40 -14.62 -19.87
CA LEU A 478 6.41 -13.63 -19.41
C LEU A 478 7.02 -12.61 -18.46
N SER A 479 7.83 -13.07 -17.52
CA SER A 479 8.44 -12.23 -16.49
C SER A 479 9.72 -12.85 -15.96
N GLU A 480 10.66 -11.99 -15.62
CA GLU A 480 11.84 -12.36 -14.84
C GLU A 480 11.56 -12.10 -13.36
N TRP A 481 11.96 -13.02 -12.49
CA TRP A 481 11.78 -12.91 -11.05
C TRP A 481 13.09 -12.62 -10.36
N TYR A 482 13.03 -11.68 -9.43
CA TYR A 482 14.16 -11.24 -8.65
C TYR A 482 13.82 -11.22 -7.17
N VAL A 483 14.76 -11.62 -6.32
CA VAL A 483 14.62 -11.57 -4.86
C VAL A 483 15.58 -10.54 -4.26
N THR A 484 15.11 -9.80 -3.26
CA THR A 484 15.93 -8.79 -2.58
C THR A 484 16.85 -9.39 -1.52
N GLU A 485 18.09 -8.93 -1.50
CA GLU A 485 19.06 -9.06 -0.40
C GLU A 485 19.20 -7.70 0.30
N ASP A 486 18.91 -7.63 1.61
CA ASP A 486 19.06 -6.41 2.41
C ASP A 486 20.47 -6.33 3.02
N GLU A 487 21.30 -5.42 2.48
CA GLU A 487 22.70 -5.29 2.90
C GLU A 487 22.85 -4.71 4.32
N LYS A 488 21.81 -4.05 4.89
CA LYS A 488 21.86 -3.50 6.26
C LYS A 488 21.71 -4.58 7.32
N LYS A 489 20.87 -5.60 7.07
CA LYS A 489 20.75 -6.76 7.99
C LYS A 489 22.05 -7.55 8.08
N ASN A 490 22.72 -7.74 6.95
CA ASN A 490 24.02 -8.44 6.91
C ASN A 490 25.10 -7.70 7.70
N GLN A 491 25.04 -6.37 7.81
CA GLN A 491 25.97 -5.62 8.66
C GLN A 491 25.63 -5.77 10.15
N GLN A 492 24.36 -5.69 10.55
CA GLN A 492 23.96 -5.89 11.96
C GLN A 492 24.23 -7.32 12.46
N GLU A 493 23.93 -8.35 11.66
CA GLU A 493 24.19 -9.76 12.03
C GLU A 493 25.70 -10.09 12.06
N ASN A 494 26.53 -9.39 11.29
CA ASN A 494 27.99 -9.55 11.34
C ASN A 494 28.64 -8.82 12.52
N PHE A 495 28.00 -7.81 13.08
CA PHE A 495 28.42 -7.21 14.36
C PHE A 495 28.03 -8.12 15.54
N GLU A 496 26.82 -8.69 15.55
CA GLU A 496 26.37 -9.59 16.63
C GLU A 496 27.06 -10.97 16.66
N LYS A 497 27.76 -11.36 15.60
CA LYS A 497 28.58 -12.59 15.56
C LYS A 497 30.05 -12.39 15.92
N ASN A 498 30.49 -11.14 16.06
CA ASN A 498 31.88 -10.78 16.36
C ASN A 498 32.06 -10.13 17.76
N ASP A 499 30.99 -10.07 18.55
CA ASP A 499 30.99 -9.81 20.00
C ASP A 499 30.49 -11.07 20.74
#